data_AF-K1LH33-F1
#
_entry.id   AF-K1LH33-F1
#
_cell.length_a   1.000
_cell.length_b   1.000
_cell.length_c   1.000
_cell.angle_alpha   90.00
_cell.angle_beta   90.00
_cell.angle_gamma   90.00
#
_symmetry.space_group_name_H-M   'P 1'
#
loop_
_entity.id
_entity.type
_entity.pdbx_description
1 polymer ?
#
loop_
_entity_poly.entity_id
_entity_poly.type
_entity_poly.pdbx_seq_one_letter_code
_entity_poly.pdbx_strand_id
1 'polypeptide(L)' 'MVLLKLILTMLGTTFLLLGYLIVFRKKYSLINGFEAALKAGEKEASDAERVGKTYLLIGLKFLIVMGILCFFA' A
#
# COMPACT_ATOMS: atom_id res chain seq x y z
N MET A 1 22.84 -9.42 -4.30
CA MET A 1 21.55 -9.61 -3.57
C MET A 1 21.16 -8.45 -2.67
N VAL A 2 22.12 -7.72 -2.06
CA VAL A 2 21.82 -6.62 -1.12
C VAL A 2 20.96 -5.52 -1.76
N LEU A 3 21.28 -5.06 -2.97
CA LEU A 3 20.51 -4.01 -3.66
C LEU A 3 19.04 -4.40 -3.86
N LEU A 4 18.77 -5.63 -4.31
CA LEU A 4 17.41 -6.13 -4.48
C LEU A 4 16.65 -6.19 -3.14
N LYS A 5 17.30 -6.69 -2.07
CA LYS A 5 16.72 -6.73 -0.72
C LYS A 5 16.34 -5.31 -0.24
N LEU A 6 17.19 -4.31 -0.50
CA LEU A 6 16.90 -2.91 -0.19
C LEU A 6 15.70 -2.37 -0.97
N ILE A 7 15.65 -2.60 -2.29
CA ILE A 7 14.52 -2.16 -3.13
C ILE A 7 13.21 -2.77 -2.65
N LEU A 8 13.18 -4.09 -2.40
CA LEU A 8 11.99 -4.79 -1.90
C LEU A 8 11.56 -4.29 -0.53
N THR A 9 12.51 -4.00 0.36
CA THR A 9 12.22 -3.44 1.68
C THR A 9 11.56 -2.07 1.54
N MET A 10 12.18 -1.16 0.76
CA MET A 10 11.64 0.19 0.55
C MET A 10 10.25 0.17 -0.10
N LEU A 11 10.05 -0.66 -1.14
CA LEU A 11 8.73 -0.82 -1.77
C LEU A 11 7.72 -1.37 -0.78
N GLY A 12 8.05 -2.48 -0.12
CA GLY A 12 7.16 -3.15 0.84
C GLY A 12 6.69 -2.21 1.94
N THR A 13 7.63 -1.50 2.58
CA THR A 13 7.30 -0.53 3.63
C THR A 13 6.50 0.65 3.10
N THR A 14 6.80 1.16 1.90
CA THR A 14 6.06 2.29 1.30
C THR A 14 4.61 1.90 1.02
N PHE A 15 4.39 0.74 0.42
CA PHE A 15 3.04 0.23 0.16
C PHE A 15 2.25 -0.02 1.46
N LEU A 16 2.90 -0.57 2.50
CA LEU A 16 2.27 -0.75 3.81
C LEU A 16 1.89 0.58 4.46
N LEU A 17 2.78 1.58 4.42
CA LEU A 17 2.51 2.91 4.97
C LEU A 17 1.35 3.59 4.25
N LEU A 18 1.34 3.57 2.91
CA LEU A 18 0.25 4.14 2.11
C LEU A 18 -1.08 3.42 2.40
N GLY A 19 -1.08 2.09 2.39
CA GLY A 19 -2.26 1.30 2.71
C GLY A 19 -2.78 1.57 4.13
N TYR A 20 -1.88 1.69 5.11
CA TYR A 20 -2.24 2.02 6.49
C TYR A 20 -2.91 3.40 6.59
N LEU A 21 -2.32 4.40 5.96
CA LEU A 21 -2.84 5.77 5.96
C LEU A 21 -4.22 5.85 5.30
N ILE A 22 -4.46 5.09 4.23
CA ILE A 22 -5.75 5.05 3.54
C ILE A 22 -6.81 4.33 4.40
N VAL A 23 -6.52 3.12 4.87
CA VAL A 23 -7.53 2.27 5.56
C VAL A 23 -7.84 2.78 6.97
N PHE A 24 -6.81 3.05 7.78
CA PHE A 24 -6.96 3.33 9.21
C PHE A 24 -6.97 4.82 9.54
N ARG A 25 -6.23 5.63 8.78
CA ARG A 25 -6.18 7.10 8.98
C ARG A 25 -7.09 7.87 8.03
N LYS A 26 -7.81 7.17 7.14
CA LYS A 26 -8.76 7.74 6.17
C LYS A 26 -8.17 8.88 5.33
N LYS A 27 -6.86 8.84 5.05
CA LYS A 27 -6.17 9.83 4.20
C LYS A 27 -6.45 9.55 2.72
N TYR A 28 -7.66 9.85 2.29
CA TYR A 28 -8.12 9.56 0.94
C TYR A 28 -7.49 10.45 -0.14
N SER A 29 -6.96 11.62 0.22
CA SER A 29 -6.12 12.45 -0.67
C SER A 29 -4.90 11.73 -1.25
N LEU A 30 -4.47 10.61 -0.65
CA LEU A 30 -3.42 9.75 -1.22
C LEU A 30 -3.87 8.98 -2.47
N ILE A 31 -5.19 8.87 -2.70
CA ILE A 31 -5.75 8.31 -3.92
C ILE A 31 -6.11 9.49 -4.82
N ASN A 32 -5.45 9.56 -5.98
CA ASN A 32 -5.56 10.71 -6.87
C ASN A 32 -7.03 10.98 -7.27
N GLY A 33 -7.48 12.22 -7.11
CA GLY A 33 -8.85 12.66 -7.42
C GLY A 33 -9.95 12.08 -6.53
N PHE A 34 -9.61 11.27 -5.52
CA PHE A 34 -10.63 10.52 -4.77
C PHE A 34 -11.52 11.40 -3.91
N GLU A 35 -10.97 12.41 -3.22
CA GLU A 35 -11.77 13.29 -2.38
C GLU A 35 -12.80 14.11 -3.18
N ALA A 36 -12.46 14.49 -4.42
CA ALA A 36 -13.40 15.17 -5.32
C ALA A 36 -14.54 14.22 -5.73
N ALA A 37 -14.21 12.98 -6.13
CA ALA A 37 -15.20 11.96 -6.47
C ALA A 37 -16.09 11.58 -5.28
N LEU A 38 -15.53 11.51 -4.06
CA LEU A 38 -16.26 11.26 -2.83
C LEU A 38 -17.26 12.39 -2.53
N LYS A 39 -16.85 13.65 -2.68
CA LYS A 39 -17.74 14.82 -2.51
C LYS A 39 -18.84 14.89 -3.55
N ALA A 40 -18.56 14.44 -4.77
CA ALA A 40 -19.53 14.34 -5.86
C ALA A 40 -20.50 13.15 -5.72
N GLY A 41 -20.27 12.26 -4.74
CA GLY A 41 -21.06 11.03 -4.56
C GLY A 41 -20.78 9.94 -5.59
N GLU A 42 -19.72 10.08 -6.39
CA GLU A 42 -19.32 9.11 -7.42
C GLU A 42 -18.56 7.91 -6.86
N LYS A 43 -17.99 8.07 -5.65
CA LYS A 43 -17.27 7.02 -4.92
C LYS A 43 -17.64 7.05 -3.45
N GLU A 44 -17.46 5.92 -2.79
CA GLU A 44 -17.70 5.78 -1.36
C GLU A 44 -16.40 5.53 -0.60
N ALA A 45 -16.41 5.82 0.71
CA ALA A 45 -15.31 5.48 1.61
C ALA A 45 -14.84 4.00 1.51
N SER A 46 -15.77 3.09 1.24
CA SER A 46 -15.54 1.66 1.03
C SER A 46 -14.63 1.37 -0.18
N ASP A 47 -14.68 2.19 -1.22
CA ASP A 47 -13.81 2.09 -2.41
C ASP A 47 -12.36 2.45 -2.06
N ALA A 48 -12.16 3.54 -1.30
CA ALA A 48 -10.83 3.89 -0.80
C ALA A 48 -10.27 2.80 0.11
N GLU A 49 -11.10 2.20 0.97
CA GLU A 49 -10.67 1.10 1.81
C GLU A 49 -10.24 -0.13 1.00
N ARG A 50 -10.94 -0.45 -0.10
CA ARG A 50 -10.55 -1.53 -1.01
C ARG A 50 -9.19 -1.26 -1.64
N VAL A 51 -8.95 -0.02 -2.08
CA VAL A 51 -7.65 0.42 -2.60
C VAL A 51 -6.58 0.27 -1.51
N GLY A 52 -6.80 0.83 -0.32
CA GLY A 52 -5.84 0.76 0.79
C GLY A 52 -5.50 -0.68 1.21
N LYS A 53 -6.50 -1.57 1.27
CA LYS A 53 -6.28 -3.02 1.52
C LYS A 53 -5.43 -3.67 0.43
N THR A 54 -5.61 -3.26 -0.82
CA THR A 54 -4.78 -3.73 -1.94
C THR A 54 -3.33 -3.29 -1.77
N TYR A 55 -3.09 -2.03 -1.38
CA TYR A 55 -1.74 -1.54 -1.06
C TYR A 55 -1.10 -2.35 0.08
N LEU A 56 -1.85 -2.63 1.16
CA LEU A 56 -1.36 -3.48 2.26
C LEU A 56 -0.95 -4.88 1.78
N LEU A 57 -1.78 -5.51 0.95
CA LEU A 57 -1.51 -6.84 0.39
C LEU A 57 -0.26 -6.84 -0.49
N ILE A 58 -0.10 -5.83 -1.34
CA ILE A 58 1.09 -5.67 -2.20
C ILE A 58 2.34 -5.48 -1.34
N GLY A 59 2.27 -4.61 -0.34
CA GLY A 59 3.39 -4.37 0.58
C GLY A 59 3.82 -5.64 1.32
N LEU A 60 2.85 -6.41 1.82
CA LEU A 60 3.11 -7.69 2.49
C LEU A 60 3.78 -8.70 1.55
N LYS A 61 3.30 -8.81 0.30
CA LYS A 61 3.91 -9.71 -0.71
C LYS A 61 5.38 -9.36 -0.96
N PHE A 62 5.73 -8.07 -1.08
CA PHE A 62 7.12 -7.66 -1.24
C PHE A 62 8.00 -8.03 -0.03
N LEU A 63 7.49 -7.85 1.19
CA LEU A 63 8.24 -8.22 2.40
C LEU A 63 8.39 -9.73 2.57
N ILE A 64 7.40 -10.54 2.17
CA ILE A 64 7.51 -12.01 2.17
C ILE A 64 8.61 -12.46 1.20
N VAL A 65 8.60 -11.93 -0.03
CA VAL A 65 9.64 -12.24 -1.03
C VAL A 65 11.02 -11.83 -0.52
N MET A 66 11.13 -10.66 0.10
CA MET A 66 12.37 -10.22 0.74
C MET A 66 12.82 -11.16 1.87
N GLY A 67 11.89 -11.58 2.73
CA GLY A 67 12.17 -12.53 3.81
C GLY A 67 12.72 -13.85 3.29
N ILE A 68 12.08 -14.43 2.26
CA ILE A 68 12.56 -15.64 1.58
C ILE A 68 13.99 -15.43 1.06
N LEU A 69 14.25 -14.31 0.39
CA LEU A 69 15.59 -13.97 -0.11
C LEU A 69 16.64 -13.82 0.99
N CYS A 70 16.25 -13.57 2.25
CA CYS A 70 17.19 -13.55 3.37
C CYS A 70 17.52 -14.94 3.92
N PHE A 71 16.65 -15.94 3.72
CA PHE A 71 16.89 -17.31 4.16
C PHE A 71 17.68 -18.15 3.16
N PHE A 72 17.51 -17.90 1.86
CA PHE A 72 18.12 -18.70 0.80
C PHE A 72 19.36 -18.05 0.14
N ALA A 73 19.70 -16.81 0.47
CA ALA A 73 20.77 -16.06 -0.19
C ALA A 73 21.57 -15.12 0.72
#